data_AF-A0AA88GTS3-F1
#
_entry.id   AF-A0AA88GTS3-F1
#
_cell.length_a   1.000
_cell.length_b   1.000
_cell.length_c   1.000
_cell.angle_alpha   90.00
_cell.angle_beta   90.00
_cell.angle_gamma   90.00
#
_symmetry.space_group_name_H-M   'P 1'
#
loop_
_entity.id
_entity.type
_entity.pdbx_description
1 polymer ?
#
loop_
_entity_poly.entity_id
_entity_poly.type
_entity_poly.pdbx_seq_one_letter_code
_entity_poly.pdbx_strand_id
1 'polypeptide(L)'
;MHKNDLCGCFFNLETLLNHEHLKQLGDEFLRENISSSARLLYITVGLTSVTKDGHDISCFEIGKFLELCLHGNPFVFQALFVPDHFVHQYQSKEWTELKLLNKYFLNKKVVSSHCAFAKRQLQQGEGKIKRAYQKNYYHSLRLCYETERLIQGLVPRIRFEKDTAEREMLMEIRNHLPSEEKRSEYHRFIMNKLSSIEKTKPWNNVPNLHEIRMNDDSGQYFVYHLNNWLIRLRVNDLLSRIEK
;
A
#
# COMPACT_ATOMS: atom_id res chain seq x y z
N MET A 1 -59.15 -28.20 -17.19
CA MET A 1 -57.93 -28.06 -16.36
C MET A 1 -56.77 -27.81 -17.31
N HIS A 2 -56.65 -26.62 -17.89
CA HIS A 2 -55.98 -25.41 -17.39
C HIS A 2 -54.46 -25.52 -17.18
N LYS A 3 -53.73 -24.79 -18.06
CA LYS A 3 -52.58 -23.89 -17.77
C LYS A 3 -51.24 -24.56 -17.43
N ASN A 4 -50.06 -24.22 -17.95
CA ASN A 4 -49.52 -23.14 -18.81
C ASN A 4 -48.24 -23.72 -19.50
N ASP A 5 -47.87 -23.38 -20.73
CA ASP A 5 -47.05 -22.21 -21.12
C ASP A 5 -45.96 -21.78 -20.11
N LEU A 6 -44.73 -21.65 -20.61
CA LEU A 6 -43.74 -20.57 -20.39
C LEU A 6 -42.37 -21.07 -20.90
N CYS A 7 -41.90 -20.61 -22.07
CA CYS A 7 -41.14 -19.36 -22.22
C CYS A 7 -39.81 -19.46 -21.44
N GLY A 8 -38.65 -19.70 -22.06
CA GLY A 8 -38.06 -18.74 -22.99
C GLY A 8 -37.39 -17.62 -22.21
N CYS A 9 -36.26 -17.89 -21.55
CA CYS A 9 -35.33 -16.86 -21.07
C CYS A 9 -33.90 -17.40 -21.15
N PHE A 10 -33.32 -17.37 -22.35
CA PHE A 10 -31.88 -17.12 -22.47
C PHE A 10 -31.66 -15.71 -21.90
N PHE A 11 -31.16 -15.59 -20.67
CA PHE A 11 -30.61 -14.31 -20.25
C PHE A 11 -29.28 -14.15 -20.97
N ASN A 12 -29.27 -13.24 -21.94
CA ASN A 12 -28.05 -12.76 -22.57
C ASN A 12 -27.19 -12.09 -21.48
N LEU A 13 -26.03 -12.70 -21.17
CA LEU A 13 -25.05 -12.17 -20.21
C LEU A 13 -24.49 -10.79 -20.62
N GLU A 14 -24.75 -10.32 -21.84
CA GLU A 14 -24.43 -8.96 -22.28
C GLU A 14 -25.28 -7.85 -21.63
N THR A 15 -26.32 -8.21 -20.86
CA THR A 15 -27.27 -7.22 -20.29
C THR A 15 -27.06 -6.88 -18.81
N LEU A 16 -26.05 -7.46 -18.12
CA LEU A 16 -25.79 -7.16 -16.71
C LEU A 16 -24.67 -6.12 -16.57
N LEU A 17 -25.12 -4.87 -16.41
CA LEU A 17 -24.34 -3.64 -16.25
C LEU A 17 -23.33 -3.39 -17.39
N ASN A 18 -23.80 -2.67 -18.42
CA ASN A 18 -22.93 -2.02 -19.40
C ASN A 18 -21.76 -1.35 -18.65
N HIS A 19 -20.53 -1.51 -19.16
CA HIS A 19 -19.33 -0.81 -18.71
C HIS A 19 -19.57 0.69 -18.45
N GLU A 20 -20.47 1.33 -19.20
CA GLU A 20 -20.90 2.70 -18.96
C GLU A 20 -21.61 2.94 -17.63
N HIS A 21 -22.44 2.00 -17.17
CA HIS A 21 -23.15 2.14 -15.90
C HIS A 21 -22.20 2.05 -14.70
N LEU A 22 -21.21 1.16 -14.77
CA LEU A 22 -20.16 1.06 -13.76
C LEU A 22 -19.26 2.28 -13.76
N LYS A 23 -18.98 2.83 -14.95
CA LYS A 23 -18.32 4.13 -15.13
C LYS A 23 -19.08 5.25 -14.46
N GLN A 24 -20.39 5.27 -14.66
CA GLN A 24 -21.27 6.29 -14.09
C GLN A 24 -21.26 6.24 -12.55
N LEU A 25 -21.41 5.04 -11.95
CA LEU A 25 -21.37 4.86 -10.50
C LEU A 25 -20.00 5.23 -9.89
N GLY A 26 -18.90 4.85 -10.55
CA GLY A 26 -17.56 5.22 -10.12
C GLY A 26 -17.34 6.75 -10.16
N ASP A 27 -17.76 7.39 -11.23
CA ASP A 27 -17.67 8.85 -11.40
C ASP A 27 -18.60 9.61 -10.44
N GLU A 28 -19.77 9.07 -10.09
CA GLU A 28 -20.67 9.64 -9.07
C GLU A 28 -20.07 9.56 -7.68
N PHE A 29 -19.58 8.38 -7.26
CA PHE A 29 -18.93 8.21 -5.96
C PHE A 29 -17.74 9.16 -5.78
N LEU A 30 -16.88 9.28 -6.80
CA LEU A 30 -15.74 10.20 -6.79
C LEU A 30 -16.17 11.67 -6.68
N ARG A 31 -17.24 12.06 -7.38
CA ARG A 31 -17.78 13.42 -7.32
C ARG A 31 -18.35 13.78 -5.96
N GLU A 32 -19.07 12.84 -5.35
CA GLU A 32 -19.70 13.05 -4.04
C GLU A 32 -18.71 13.05 -2.88
N ASN A 33 -17.69 12.19 -2.93
CA ASN A 33 -16.85 11.90 -1.77
C ASN A 33 -15.42 12.46 -1.86
N ILE A 34 -14.97 12.87 -3.05
CA ILE A 34 -13.58 13.30 -3.24
C ILE A 34 -13.50 14.72 -3.81
N SER A 35 -14.00 14.91 -5.04
CA SER A 35 -14.00 16.22 -5.70
C SER A 35 -14.92 16.18 -6.91
N SER A 36 -15.64 17.27 -7.18
CA SER A 36 -16.45 17.43 -8.40
C SER A 36 -15.64 17.28 -9.70
N SER A 37 -14.31 17.45 -9.62
CA SER A 37 -13.37 17.31 -10.72
C SER A 37 -12.79 15.90 -10.89
N ALA A 38 -12.94 15.01 -9.91
CA ALA A 38 -12.32 13.69 -9.95
C ALA A 38 -12.86 12.83 -11.11
N ARG A 39 -11.97 12.14 -11.82
CA ARG A 39 -12.29 11.26 -12.96
C ARG A 39 -11.73 9.86 -12.73
N LEU A 40 -12.50 8.82 -13.05
CA LEU A 40 -12.02 7.45 -12.99
C LEU A 40 -11.37 7.03 -14.32
N LEU A 41 -10.13 6.54 -14.27
CA LEU A 41 -9.41 6.07 -15.47
C LEU A 41 -9.63 4.56 -15.66
N TYR A 42 -10.52 4.19 -16.59
CA TYR A 42 -10.81 2.80 -16.94
C TYR A 42 -9.79 2.25 -17.95
N ILE A 43 -9.24 1.08 -17.69
CA ILE A 43 -8.48 0.28 -18.67
C ILE A 43 -9.18 -1.07 -18.82
N THR A 44 -9.60 -1.38 -20.04
CA THR A 44 -10.42 -2.55 -20.38
C THR A 44 -9.63 -3.87 -20.46
N VAL A 45 -10.40 -4.96 -20.27
CA VAL A 45 -10.22 -6.39 -20.64
C VAL A 45 -9.76 -7.39 -19.56
N GLY A 46 -10.60 -8.43 -19.37
CA GLY A 46 -10.30 -9.76 -18.84
C GLY A 46 -11.18 -10.24 -17.67
N LEU A 47 -12.22 -11.04 -17.94
CA LEU A 47 -13.13 -11.66 -16.96
C LEU A 47 -12.45 -12.81 -16.20
N THR A 48 -12.50 -12.76 -14.86
CA THR A 48 -12.29 -13.92 -13.97
C THR A 48 -13.58 -14.18 -13.18
N SER A 49 -14.09 -15.41 -13.26
CA SER A 49 -15.29 -15.88 -12.58
C SER A 49 -15.03 -16.22 -11.11
N VAL A 50 -16.01 -15.96 -10.23
CA VAL A 50 -15.93 -16.23 -8.78
C VAL A 50 -17.21 -16.95 -8.30
N THR A 51 -17.07 -17.98 -7.46
CA THR A 51 -18.17 -18.82 -6.92
C THR A 51 -18.60 -18.41 -5.50
N LYS A 52 -19.63 -19.06 -4.93
CA LYS A 52 -20.70 -18.42 -4.15
C LYS A 52 -20.54 -18.22 -2.62
N ASP A 53 -19.52 -18.74 -1.92
CA ASP A 53 -19.62 -18.92 -0.44
C ASP A 53 -18.41 -18.46 0.44
N GLY A 54 -17.54 -17.54 0.01
CA GLY A 54 -16.38 -17.13 0.86
C GLY A 54 -15.56 -15.88 0.49
N HIS A 55 -16.06 -15.00 -0.38
CA HIS A 55 -15.21 -13.99 -1.05
C HIS A 55 -15.26 -12.54 -0.50
N ASP A 56 -16.17 -12.20 0.41
CA ASP A 56 -16.23 -10.84 1.01
C ASP A 56 -14.97 -10.50 1.82
N ILE A 57 -14.40 -11.52 2.48
CA ILE A 57 -13.16 -11.40 3.26
C ILE A 57 -12.01 -10.97 2.35
N SER A 58 -11.90 -11.55 1.15
CA SER A 58 -10.79 -11.27 0.24
C SER A 58 -10.82 -9.84 -0.32
N CYS A 59 -11.99 -9.33 -0.70
CA CYS A 59 -12.13 -7.95 -1.17
C CYS A 59 -11.83 -6.93 -0.05
N PHE A 60 -12.26 -7.22 1.18
CA PHE A 60 -11.92 -6.40 2.35
C PHE A 60 -10.42 -6.41 2.65
N GLU A 61 -9.77 -7.58 2.64
CA GLU A 61 -8.34 -7.74 2.90
C GLU A 61 -7.49 -6.98 1.87
N ILE A 62 -7.87 -7.05 0.58
CA ILE A 62 -7.24 -6.31 -0.50
C ILE A 62 -7.39 -4.80 -0.29
N GLY A 63 -8.61 -4.33 -0.03
CA GLY A 63 -8.87 -2.93 0.25
C GLY A 63 -8.05 -2.45 1.44
N LYS A 64 -7.97 -3.25 2.50
CA LYS A 64 -7.21 -2.94 3.71
C LYS A 64 -5.70 -2.92 3.45
N PHE A 65 -5.19 -3.86 2.66
CA PHE A 65 -3.78 -3.90 2.26
C PHE A 65 -3.39 -2.60 1.54
N LEU A 66 -4.19 -2.17 0.57
CA LEU A 66 -3.92 -0.96 -0.19
C LEU A 66 -4.05 0.30 0.65
N GLU A 67 -5.06 0.37 1.52
CA GLU A 67 -5.20 1.44 2.50
C GLU A 67 -3.93 1.54 3.37
N LEU A 68 -3.43 0.42 3.88
CA LEU A 68 -2.20 0.37 4.68
C LEU A 68 -0.95 0.76 3.87
N CYS A 69 -0.86 0.37 2.60
CA CYS A 69 0.20 0.82 1.70
C CYS A 69 0.16 2.34 1.49
N LEU A 70 -1.02 2.90 1.20
CA LEU A 70 -1.24 4.35 1.03
C LEU A 70 -0.97 5.13 2.32
N HIS A 71 -1.28 4.52 3.46
CA HIS A 71 -0.97 5.04 4.79
C HIS A 71 0.49 4.87 5.19
N GLY A 72 1.29 4.18 4.38
CA GLY A 72 2.72 4.04 4.62
C GLY A 72 3.06 3.12 5.78
N ASN A 73 2.24 2.11 6.05
CA ASN A 73 2.63 1.05 6.98
C ASN A 73 3.90 0.37 6.45
N PRO A 74 5.05 0.45 7.15
CA PRO A 74 6.32 -0.01 6.59
C PRO A 74 6.32 -1.48 6.19
N PHE A 75 5.70 -2.35 6.99
CA PHE A 75 5.69 -3.79 6.73
C PHE A 75 4.86 -4.16 5.51
N VAL A 76 3.68 -3.55 5.38
CA VAL A 76 2.77 -3.79 4.25
C VAL A 76 3.35 -3.19 2.97
N PHE A 77 3.87 -1.96 3.06
CA PHE A 77 4.54 -1.28 1.94
C PHE A 77 5.73 -2.09 1.42
N GLN A 78 6.57 -2.63 2.31
CA GLN A 78 7.72 -3.47 1.97
C GLN A 78 7.35 -4.71 1.16
N ALA A 79 6.15 -5.27 1.33
CA ALA A 79 5.71 -6.43 0.57
C ALA A 79 5.72 -6.17 -0.94
N LEU A 80 5.46 -4.93 -1.38
CA LEU A 80 5.50 -4.53 -2.79
C LEU A 80 6.91 -4.52 -3.41
N PHE A 81 7.95 -4.57 -2.58
CA PHE A 81 9.36 -4.48 -3.00
C PHE A 81 10.15 -5.75 -2.68
N VAL A 82 9.50 -6.81 -2.21
CA VAL A 82 10.15 -8.11 -2.03
C VAL A 82 10.61 -8.64 -3.40
N PRO A 83 11.91 -8.93 -3.59
CA PRO A 83 12.40 -9.48 -4.85
C PRO A 83 11.75 -10.82 -5.19
N ASP A 84 11.49 -11.07 -6.48
CA ASP A 84 10.74 -12.27 -6.91
C ASP A 84 11.42 -13.59 -6.57
N HIS A 85 12.75 -13.60 -6.45
CA HIS A 85 13.51 -14.80 -6.05
C HIS A 85 13.28 -15.23 -4.58
N PHE A 86 12.65 -14.38 -3.74
CA PHE A 86 12.25 -14.77 -2.39
C PHE A 86 10.84 -15.38 -2.33
N VAL A 87 10.01 -15.14 -3.36
CA VAL A 87 8.65 -15.69 -3.39
C VAL A 87 8.73 -17.06 -4.01
N HIS A 88 8.76 -18.08 -3.15
CA HIS A 88 8.71 -19.46 -3.58
C HIS A 88 7.35 -19.72 -4.25
N GLN A 89 7.34 -19.58 -5.58
CA GLN A 89 6.50 -20.30 -6.55
C GLN A 89 5.03 -19.88 -6.75
N TYR A 90 4.40 -19.08 -5.89
CA TYR A 90 3.03 -18.62 -6.17
C TYR A 90 2.85 -17.10 -6.04
N GLN A 91 2.67 -16.45 -7.17
CA GLN A 91 2.15 -15.08 -7.27
C GLN A 91 0.98 -15.08 -8.24
N SER A 92 -0.10 -14.39 -7.91
CA SER A 92 -1.17 -14.16 -8.87
C SER A 92 -0.73 -13.13 -9.91
N LYS A 93 -1.40 -13.11 -11.06
CA LYS A 93 -1.18 -12.09 -12.10
C LYS A 93 -1.42 -10.68 -11.55
N GLU A 94 -2.49 -10.51 -10.77
CA GLU A 94 -2.90 -9.25 -10.15
C GLU A 94 -1.86 -8.73 -9.16
N TRP A 95 -1.24 -9.61 -8.37
CA TRP A 95 -0.15 -9.23 -7.46
C TRP A 95 1.07 -8.72 -8.23
N THR A 96 1.40 -9.39 -9.33
CA THR A 96 2.49 -8.96 -10.23
C THR A 96 2.21 -7.59 -10.83
N GLU A 97 0.98 -7.37 -11.32
CA GLU A 97 0.52 -6.07 -11.82
C GLU A 97 0.59 -4.98 -10.74
N LEU A 98 0.17 -5.29 -9.50
CA LEU A 98 0.25 -4.36 -8.37
C LEU A 98 1.70 -4.01 -8.01
N LYS A 99 2.62 -4.97 -8.03
CA LYS A 99 4.05 -4.72 -7.79
C LYS A 99 4.66 -3.80 -8.84
N LEU A 100 4.23 -3.86 -10.10
CA LEU A 100 4.69 -2.92 -11.15
C LEU A 100 4.28 -1.46 -10.84
N LEU A 101 3.28 -1.27 -9.99
CA LEU A 101 2.81 0.04 -9.55
C LEU A 101 3.45 0.49 -8.21
N ASN A 102 4.37 -0.28 -7.64
CA ASN A 102 4.93 -0.02 -6.30
C ASN A 102 5.50 1.41 -6.12
N LYS A 103 6.13 1.96 -7.16
CA LYS A 103 6.70 3.31 -7.16
C LYS A 103 5.66 4.41 -6.92
N TYR A 104 4.39 4.18 -7.29
CA TYR A 104 3.30 5.15 -7.10
C TYR A 104 2.78 5.20 -5.67
N PHE A 105 3.09 4.19 -4.85
CA PHE A 105 2.79 4.22 -3.43
C PHE A 105 3.80 5.05 -2.64
N LEU A 106 4.96 5.39 -3.22
CA LEU A 106 5.95 6.24 -2.57
C LEU A 106 5.48 7.69 -2.55
N ASN A 107 5.02 8.16 -1.39
CA ASN A 107 4.50 9.50 -1.21
C ASN A 107 4.96 10.11 0.13
N LYS A 108 4.61 11.38 0.35
CA LYS A 108 4.89 12.10 1.62
C LYS A 108 4.39 11.36 2.86
N LYS A 109 3.19 10.76 2.79
CA LYS A 109 2.59 10.01 3.88
C LYS A 109 3.42 8.77 4.22
N VAL A 110 3.99 8.08 3.23
CA VAL A 110 4.89 6.94 3.45
C VAL A 110 6.12 7.34 4.26
N VAL A 111 6.82 8.40 3.85
CA VAL A 111 8.02 8.88 4.55
C VAL A 111 7.67 9.33 5.97
N SER A 112 6.59 10.10 6.13
CA SER A 112 6.12 10.56 7.45
C SER A 112 5.74 9.40 8.36
N SER A 113 5.04 8.39 7.83
CA SER A 113 4.66 7.20 8.58
C SER A 113 5.89 6.40 9.01
N HIS A 114 6.90 6.22 8.14
CA HIS A 114 8.13 5.52 8.52
C HIS A 114 8.84 6.21 9.69
N CYS A 115 8.95 7.54 9.66
CA CYS A 115 9.50 8.33 10.76
C CYS A 115 8.69 8.15 12.06
N ALA A 116 7.36 8.20 11.97
CA ALA A 116 6.48 8.02 13.13
C ALA A 116 6.58 6.61 13.72
N PHE A 117 6.65 5.57 12.87
CA PHE A 117 6.88 4.20 13.30
C PHE A 117 8.24 4.05 13.98
N ALA A 118 9.30 4.61 13.40
CA ALA A 118 10.63 4.59 14.00
C ALA A 118 10.66 5.26 15.38
N LYS A 119 10.05 6.44 15.53
CA LYS A 119 9.89 7.14 16.82
C LYS A 119 9.13 6.29 17.83
N ARG A 120 8.01 5.69 17.42
CA ARG A 120 7.21 4.82 18.30
C ARG A 120 8.00 3.60 18.77
N GLN A 121 8.76 2.96 17.88
CA GLN A 121 9.63 1.86 18.27
C GLN A 121 10.66 2.32 19.29
N LEU A 122 11.28 3.48 19.07
CA LEU A 122 12.28 4.03 19.98
C LEU A 122 11.71 4.30 21.38
N GLN A 123 10.56 4.98 21.48
CA GLN A 123 9.83 5.25 22.73
C GLN A 123 9.45 3.96 23.46
N GLN A 124 8.97 2.96 22.73
CA GLN A 124 8.67 1.64 23.30
C GLN A 124 9.92 0.94 23.84
N GLY A 125 11.12 1.28 23.35
CA GLY A 125 12.38 0.76 23.83
C GLY A 125 12.83 1.38 25.15
N GLU A 126 12.51 2.65 25.41
CA GLU A 126 12.89 3.37 26.64
C GLU A 126 12.21 2.81 27.90
N GLY A 127 10.92 2.44 27.79
CA GLY A 127 10.13 1.97 28.92
C GLY A 127 10.22 0.46 29.21
N LYS A 128 11.02 -0.32 28.47
CA LYS A 128 11.04 -1.79 28.59
C LYS A 128 12.31 -2.33 29.24
N ILE A 129 12.16 -3.41 30.01
CA ILE A 129 13.26 -4.17 30.62
C ILE A 129 14.07 -4.92 29.55
N LYS A 130 15.40 -4.91 29.72
CA LYS A 130 16.52 -5.62 29.05
C LYS A 130 16.28 -6.31 27.68
N ARG A 131 15.34 -7.23 27.51
CA ARG A 131 15.22 -8.06 26.28
C ARG A 131 14.35 -7.46 25.16
N ALA A 132 13.39 -6.60 25.47
CA ALA A 132 12.52 -6.03 24.45
C ALA A 132 13.10 -4.74 23.81
N TYR A 133 14.14 -4.18 24.41
CA TYR A 133 14.83 -2.97 23.95
C TYR A 133 15.53 -3.17 22.60
N GLN A 134 16.32 -4.25 22.43
CA GLN A 134 17.16 -4.47 21.25
C GLN A 134 16.34 -4.51 19.97
N LYS A 135 15.21 -5.24 20.02
CA LYS A 135 14.26 -5.36 18.91
C LYS A 135 13.74 -3.99 18.47
N ASN A 136 13.35 -3.15 19.42
CA ASN A 136 12.80 -1.84 19.16
C ASN A 136 13.83 -0.88 18.55
N TYR A 137 15.05 -0.86 19.08
CA TYR A 137 16.14 -0.03 18.55
C TYR A 137 16.57 -0.51 17.17
N TYR A 138 16.68 -1.83 16.97
CA TYR A 138 16.92 -2.44 15.66
C TYR A 138 15.87 -1.98 14.64
N HIS A 139 14.58 -2.10 14.96
CA HIS A 139 13.52 -1.70 14.05
C HIS A 139 13.51 -0.20 13.78
N SER A 140 13.75 0.61 14.82
CA SER A 140 13.81 2.07 14.68
C SER A 140 14.96 2.49 13.75
N LEU A 141 16.17 1.97 13.98
CA LEU A 141 17.33 2.27 13.13
C LEU A 141 17.14 1.76 11.70
N ARG A 142 16.62 0.53 11.54
CA ARG A 142 16.30 -0.04 10.21
C ARG A 142 15.38 0.89 9.42
N LEU A 143 14.31 1.38 10.06
CA LEU A 143 13.37 2.31 9.43
C LEU A 143 14.03 3.66 9.11
N CYS A 144 14.99 4.12 9.91
CA CYS A 144 15.75 5.34 9.58
C CYS A 144 16.55 5.17 8.28
N TYR A 145 17.33 4.08 8.14
CA TYR A 145 18.08 3.80 6.92
C TYR A 145 17.17 3.65 5.70
N GLU A 146 16.04 2.96 5.87
CA GLU A 146 15.05 2.83 4.80
C GLU A 146 14.46 4.19 4.42
N THR A 147 14.11 5.02 5.40
CA THR A 147 13.57 6.36 5.15
C THR A 147 14.58 7.23 4.40
N GLU A 148 15.85 7.20 4.78
CA GLU A 148 16.94 7.92 4.07
C GLU A 148 17.01 7.52 2.58
N ARG A 149 16.79 6.24 2.27
CA ARG A 149 16.71 5.77 0.87
C ARG A 149 15.45 6.27 0.16
N LEU A 150 14.29 6.16 0.80
CA LEU A 150 13.02 6.62 0.22
C LEU A 150 13.06 8.10 -0.14
N ILE A 151 13.73 8.91 0.68
CA ILE A 151 13.95 10.34 0.47
C ILE A 151 14.78 10.62 -0.79
N GLN A 152 15.71 9.73 -1.11
CA GLN A 152 16.54 9.81 -2.32
C GLN A 152 15.82 9.24 -3.56
N GLY A 153 14.54 8.88 -3.45
CA GLY A 153 13.79 8.23 -4.51
C GLY A 153 14.20 6.77 -4.76
N LEU A 154 14.98 6.19 -3.85
CA LEU A 154 15.41 4.80 -3.95
C LEU A 154 14.36 3.86 -3.36
N VAL A 155 14.35 2.61 -3.83
CA VAL A 155 13.47 1.57 -3.30
C VAL A 155 13.82 1.19 -1.85
N PRO A 156 12.83 0.81 -1.02
CA PRO A 156 13.07 0.35 0.34
C PRO A 156 13.99 -0.86 0.37
N ARG A 157 14.88 -0.90 1.36
CA ARG A 157 15.85 -1.99 1.54
C ARG A 157 15.24 -3.07 2.43
N ILE A 158 14.72 -4.13 1.81
CA ILE A 158 14.13 -5.26 2.53
C ILE A 158 15.19 -6.04 3.31
N ARG A 159 16.33 -6.29 2.66
CA ARG A 159 17.46 -7.03 3.19
C ARG A 159 18.72 -6.16 3.12
N PHE A 160 19.46 -6.11 4.22
CA PHE A 160 20.77 -5.49 4.26
C PHE A 160 21.81 -6.53 3.83
N GLU A 161 22.68 -6.16 2.90
CA GLU A 161 23.74 -7.00 2.39
C GLU A 161 24.77 -7.30 3.49
N LYS A 162 25.42 -8.47 3.39
CA LYS A 162 26.53 -8.83 4.27
C LYS A 162 27.63 -7.77 4.13
N ASP A 163 28.35 -7.54 5.21
CA ASP A 163 29.56 -6.68 5.21
C ASP A 163 29.30 -5.20 4.88
N THR A 164 28.07 -4.73 5.08
CA THR A 164 27.72 -3.30 5.05
C THR A 164 27.75 -2.72 6.46
N ALA A 165 28.29 -1.52 6.62
CA ALA A 165 28.32 -0.81 7.91
C ALA A 165 26.93 -0.66 8.55
N GLU A 166 25.89 -0.44 7.72
CA GLU A 166 24.50 -0.41 8.18
C GLU A 166 24.07 -1.73 8.81
N ARG A 167 24.39 -2.86 8.16
CA ARG A 167 24.05 -4.20 8.67
C ARG A 167 24.84 -4.50 9.94
N GLU A 168 26.12 -4.17 9.99
CA GLU A 168 26.96 -4.37 11.17
C GLU A 168 26.37 -3.64 12.38
N MET A 169 26.03 -2.36 12.23
CA MET A 169 25.37 -1.57 13.28
C MET A 169 24.03 -2.18 13.71
N LEU A 170 23.21 -2.63 12.76
CA LEU A 170 21.95 -3.31 13.06
C LEU A 170 22.18 -4.62 13.84
N MET A 171 23.18 -5.41 13.46
CA MET A 171 23.50 -6.67 14.13
C MET A 171 24.14 -6.43 15.50
N GLU A 172 24.91 -5.35 15.67
CA GLU A 172 25.48 -4.93 16.96
C GLU A 172 24.35 -4.66 17.97
N ILE A 173 23.36 -3.85 17.57
CA ILE A 173 22.17 -3.56 18.39
C ILE A 173 21.37 -4.83 18.69
N ARG A 174 21.24 -5.74 17.72
CA ARG A 174 20.41 -6.95 17.85
C ARG A 174 21.03 -8.01 18.74
N ASN A 175 22.34 -8.24 18.62
CA ASN A 175 23.01 -9.39 19.24
C ASN A 175 23.57 -9.08 20.63
N HIS A 176 23.94 -7.83 20.92
CA HIS A 176 24.54 -7.47 22.20
C HIS A 176 23.51 -6.85 23.12
N LEU A 177 23.55 -7.21 24.42
CA LEU A 177 22.89 -6.43 25.47
C LEU A 177 23.80 -5.25 25.80
N PRO A 178 23.58 -4.05 25.22
CA PRO A 178 24.43 -2.90 25.48
C PRO A 178 24.41 -2.53 26.97
N SER A 179 25.54 -1.98 27.44
CA SER A 179 25.58 -1.20 28.68
C SER A 179 24.57 -0.04 28.59
N GLU A 180 24.22 0.56 29.73
CA GLU A 180 23.36 1.75 29.74
C GLU A 180 23.91 2.89 28.88
N GLU A 181 25.21 3.13 28.96
CA GLU A 181 25.91 4.13 28.14
C GLU A 181 25.73 3.86 26.65
N LYS A 182 25.96 2.62 26.21
CA LYS A 182 25.79 2.23 24.80
C LYS A 182 24.33 2.31 24.36
N ARG A 183 23.38 2.09 25.27
CA ARG A 183 21.95 2.31 24.99
C ARG A 183 21.64 3.77 24.72
N SER A 184 22.16 4.67 25.57
CA SER A 184 22.01 6.12 25.40
C SER A 184 22.69 6.61 24.12
N GLU A 185 23.83 6.02 23.75
CA GLU A 185 24.51 6.29 22.48
C GLU A 185 23.64 5.94 21.28
N TYR A 186 23.08 4.71 21.24
CA TYR A 186 22.17 4.30 20.17
C TYR A 186 20.92 5.18 20.11
N HIS A 187 20.37 5.53 21.28
CA HIS A 187 19.19 6.39 21.35
C HIS A 187 19.47 7.74 20.70
N ARG A 188 20.56 8.38 21.12
CA ARG A 188 21.01 9.67 20.59
C ARG A 188 21.28 9.58 19.09
N PHE A 189 21.95 8.52 18.64
CA PHE A 189 22.24 8.30 17.23
C PHE A 189 20.95 8.21 16.38
N ILE A 190 19.98 7.39 16.81
CA ILE A 190 18.70 7.24 16.11
C ILE A 190 17.90 8.55 16.14
N MET A 191 17.84 9.24 17.28
CA MET A 191 17.18 10.54 17.39
C MET A 191 17.82 11.61 16.50
N ASN A 192 19.14 11.61 16.37
CA ASN A 192 19.85 12.51 15.47
C ASN A 192 19.49 12.22 14.01
N LYS A 193 19.41 10.95 13.61
CA LYS A 193 18.95 10.56 12.27
C LYS A 193 17.51 11.02 12.00
N LEU A 194 16.58 10.72 12.91
CA LEU A 194 15.18 11.16 12.78
C LEU A 194 15.08 12.68 12.71
N SER A 195 15.81 13.39 13.56
CA SER A 195 15.83 14.85 13.57
C SER A 195 16.41 15.43 12.28
N SER A 196 17.46 14.80 11.72
CA SER A 196 18.04 15.18 10.42
C SER A 196 17.01 15.02 9.29
N ILE A 197 16.34 13.87 9.23
CA ILE A 197 15.26 13.60 8.28
C ILE A 197 14.15 14.65 8.40
N GLU A 198 13.68 14.93 9.62
CA GLU A 198 12.60 15.90 9.83
C GLU A 198 12.98 17.33 9.47
N LYS A 199 14.22 17.74 9.73
CA LYS A 199 14.73 19.06 9.33
C LYS A 199 14.74 19.24 7.82
N THR A 200 15.14 18.21 7.07
CA THR A 200 15.20 18.29 5.61
C THR A 200 13.81 18.33 4.96
N LYS A 201 12.73 18.00 5.69
CA LYS A 201 11.36 17.84 5.18
C LYS A 201 11.31 17.29 3.74
N PRO A 202 12.00 16.17 3.48
CA PRO A 202 12.33 15.72 2.14
C PRO A 202 11.09 15.34 1.32
N TRP A 203 10.01 14.99 2.02
CA TRP A 203 8.69 14.78 1.44
C TRP A 203 8.10 15.99 0.73
N ASN A 204 8.65 17.19 0.90
CA ASN A 204 8.28 18.35 0.08
C ASN A 204 8.77 18.23 -1.36
N ASN A 205 9.81 17.41 -1.59
CA ASN A 205 10.40 17.16 -2.91
C ASN A 205 9.91 15.85 -3.53
N VAL A 206 9.21 15.00 -2.76
CA VAL A 206 8.58 13.78 -3.28
C VAL A 206 7.28 14.22 -3.97
N PRO A 207 7.13 13.99 -5.29
CA PRO A 207 5.89 14.31 -5.97
C PRO A 207 4.73 13.62 -5.26
N ASN A 208 3.66 14.36 -4.97
CA ASN A 208 2.44 13.75 -4.45
C ASN A 208 1.77 12.99 -5.62
N LEU A 209 2.21 11.75 -5.88
CA LEU A 209 1.76 10.96 -7.03
C LEU A 209 0.27 10.56 -6.96
N HIS A 210 -0.41 10.81 -5.83
CA HIS A 210 -1.86 10.70 -5.73
C HIS A 210 -2.62 11.91 -6.29
N GLU A 211 -1.89 12.97 -6.63
CA GLU A 211 -2.41 14.16 -7.28
C GLU A 211 -1.75 14.29 -8.65
N ILE A 212 -2.06 13.39 -9.58
CA ILE A 212 -1.74 13.64 -10.99
C ILE A 212 -2.66 14.78 -11.43
N ARG A 213 -2.10 15.98 -11.49
CA ARG A 213 -2.75 17.14 -12.10
C ARG A 213 -2.74 16.94 -13.60
N MET A 214 -3.90 16.64 -14.16
CA MET A 214 -4.09 16.74 -15.60
C MET A 214 -4.61 18.14 -15.91
N ASN A 215 -3.99 18.77 -16.91
CA ASN A 215 -4.52 19.98 -17.53
C ASN A 215 -5.12 19.54 -18.86
N ASP A 216 -6.42 19.72 -19.03
CA ASP A 216 -7.03 19.78 -20.35
C ASP A 216 -7.75 21.12 -20.52
N ASP A 217 -8.34 21.32 -21.70
CA ASP A 217 -9.08 22.55 -22.03
C ASP A 217 -10.28 22.82 -21.09
N SER A 218 -10.68 21.83 -20.27
CA SER A 218 -11.78 21.93 -19.30
C SER A 218 -11.34 22.28 -17.87
N GLY A 219 -10.03 22.35 -17.60
CA GLY A 219 -9.47 22.82 -16.34
C GLY A 219 -8.55 21.81 -15.63
N GLN A 220 -8.25 22.10 -14.36
CA GLN A 220 -7.41 21.26 -13.51
C GLN A 220 -8.26 20.22 -12.78
N TYR A 221 -7.91 18.95 -12.94
CA TYR A 221 -8.53 17.87 -12.17
C TYR A 221 -7.50 16.87 -11.61
N PHE A 222 -7.92 16.16 -10.58
CA PHE A 222 -7.13 15.12 -9.90
C PHE A 222 -7.59 13.74 -10.36
N VAL A 223 -6.64 12.94 -10.86
CA VAL A 223 -6.90 11.53 -11.18
C VAL A 223 -6.45 10.67 -10.01
N TYR A 224 -7.40 9.94 -9.43
CA TYR A 224 -7.11 8.88 -8.46
C TYR A 224 -6.96 7.58 -9.24
N HIS A 225 -5.78 6.98 -9.24
CA HIS A 225 -5.59 5.62 -9.75
C HIS A 225 -6.32 4.63 -8.83
N LEU A 226 -7.63 4.46 -9.02
CA LEU A 226 -8.30 3.23 -8.62
C LEU A 226 -7.85 2.17 -9.63
N ASN A 227 -6.96 1.29 -9.17
CA ASN A 227 -6.40 0.26 -10.03
C ASN A 227 -7.56 -0.63 -10.53
N ASN A 228 -7.66 -0.81 -11.85
CA ASN A 228 -8.81 -1.45 -12.52
C ASN A 228 -9.20 -2.80 -11.93
N TRP A 229 -8.25 -3.55 -11.39
CA TRP A 229 -8.54 -4.82 -10.72
C TRP A 229 -9.40 -4.69 -9.44
N LEU A 230 -9.28 -3.61 -8.64
CA LEU A 230 -10.16 -3.38 -7.49
C LEU A 230 -11.57 -3.08 -7.93
N ILE A 231 -11.69 -2.28 -8.99
CA ILE A 231 -12.98 -1.98 -9.60
C ILE A 231 -13.59 -3.30 -10.10
N ARG A 232 -12.82 -4.14 -10.82
CA ARG A 232 -13.26 -5.46 -11.27
C ARG A 232 -13.71 -6.37 -10.13
N LEU A 233 -12.92 -6.49 -9.06
CA LEU A 233 -13.28 -7.31 -7.90
C LEU A 233 -14.59 -6.87 -7.27
N ARG A 234 -14.79 -5.56 -7.11
CA ARG A 234 -15.98 -4.99 -6.49
C ARG A 234 -17.21 -5.08 -7.39
N VAL A 235 -17.02 -4.94 -8.70
CA VAL A 235 -18.07 -5.13 -9.71
C VAL A 235 -18.52 -6.59 -9.75
N ASN A 236 -17.57 -7.53 -9.79
CA ASN A 236 -17.90 -8.96 -9.84
C ASN A 236 -18.63 -9.42 -8.56
N ASP A 237 -18.24 -8.91 -7.39
CA ASP A 237 -18.97 -9.14 -6.14
C ASP A 237 -20.41 -8.61 -6.22
N LEU A 238 -20.59 -7.34 -6.62
CA LEU A 238 -21.92 -6.73 -6.76
C LEU A 238 -22.82 -7.50 -7.73
N LEU A 239 -22.29 -7.92 -8.88
CA LEU A 239 -23.03 -8.73 -9.86
C LEU A 239 -23.45 -10.09 -9.29
N SER A 240 -22.57 -10.76 -8.55
CA SER A 240 -22.88 -12.05 -7.92
C SER A 240 -24.01 -11.99 -6.87
N ARG A 241 -24.25 -10.81 -6.29
CA ARG A 241 -25.32 -10.56 -5.32
C ARG A 241 -26.68 -10.30 -5.98
N ILE A 242 -26.68 -9.79 -7.21
CA ILE A 242 -27.90 -9.51 -8.00
C ILE A 242 -28.44 -10.81 -8.62
N GLU A 243 -27.57 -11.80 -8.87
CA GLU A 243 -27.94 -13.13 -9.40
C GLU A 243 -28.46 -14.13 -8.33
N LYS A 244 -28.78 -13.66 -7.12
CA LYS A 244 -29.43 -14.42 -6.05
C LYS A 244 -30.88 -13.95 -5.88
#